data_AF-B9YC71-F1
#
_entry.id   AF-B9YC71-F1
#
_cell.length_a   1.000
_cell.length_b   1.000
_cell.length_c   1.000
_cell.angle_alpha   90.00
_cell.angle_beta   90.00
_cell.angle_gamma   90.00
#
_symmetry.space_group_name_H-M   'P 1'
#
loop_
_entity.id
_entity.type
_entity.pdbx_description
1 polymer ?
#
loop_
_entity_poly.entity_id
_entity_poly.type
_entity_poly.pdbx_seq_one_letter_code
_entity_poly.pdbx_strand_id
1 'polypeptide(L)'
;WNRKGFEFAVLGNHDLESQSSGEMVSHLLFEAGFEVLNNQSVKIRNRGTQSISLVGLESEMLGNPDPEAAYQNISPDSFTIALCHTPDTVLRLPQDQTDLMLAGHSHGGQIYIPLLGTFYRANYAEIYYRGKHQVDDILLDVSNGTGTTRMDVRLFSPAEIVVYRLEHTEPAPETDSVPDNPDQSDGSNEAGTDENPDGSDVPQDQPADNPEE
;
A
#
# COMPACT_ATOMS: atom_id res chain seq x y z
N TRP A 1 -4.51 26.22 12.84
CA TRP A 1 -4.34 24.77 12.81
C TRP A 1 -4.33 24.32 11.34
N ASN A 2 -3.18 24.37 10.67
CA ASN A 2 -3.02 23.94 9.28
C ASN A 2 -2.31 22.58 9.29
N ARG A 3 -3.07 21.49 9.40
CA ARG A 3 -2.59 20.18 8.97
C ARG A 3 -3.28 19.88 7.65
N LYS A 4 -2.69 20.26 6.53
CA LYS A 4 -3.11 19.72 5.23
C LYS A 4 -2.49 18.32 5.10
N GLY A 5 -3.12 17.33 5.75
CA GLY A 5 -3.00 15.94 5.35
C GLY A 5 -3.97 15.66 4.20
N PHE A 6 -3.76 14.58 3.46
CA PHE A 6 -4.78 14.06 2.55
C PHE A 6 -5.75 13.22 3.37
N GLU A 7 -7.05 13.47 3.22
CA GLU A 7 -8.12 12.78 3.94
C GLU A 7 -8.97 12.05 2.90
N PHE A 8 -9.25 10.78 3.14
CA PHE A 8 -9.98 9.92 2.20
C PHE A 8 -11.15 9.25 2.92
N ALA A 9 -12.24 9.04 2.19
CA ALA A 9 -13.43 8.37 2.70
C ALA A 9 -14.02 7.41 1.65
N VAL A 10 -14.77 6.43 2.13
CA VAL A 10 -15.68 5.62 1.33
C VAL A 10 -17.08 5.74 1.96
N LEU A 11 -18.11 5.71 1.13
CA LEU A 11 -19.48 5.86 1.60
C LEU A 11 -20.02 4.54 2.18
N GLY A 12 -20.81 4.66 3.24
CA GLY A 12 -21.57 3.56 3.80
C GLY A 12 -22.96 3.45 3.20
N ASN A 13 -23.66 2.36 3.53
CA ASN A 13 -25.01 2.12 3.02
C ASN A 13 -26.01 3.20 3.43
N HIS A 14 -25.84 3.80 4.62
CA HIS A 14 -26.71 4.88 5.09
C HIS A 14 -26.52 6.17 4.29
N ASP A 15 -25.32 6.40 3.76
CA ASP A 15 -25.06 7.55 2.88
C ASP A 15 -25.72 7.36 1.51
N LEU A 16 -25.88 6.10 1.08
CA LEU A 16 -26.43 5.68 -0.21
C LEU A 16 -27.92 5.33 -0.20
N GLU A 17 -28.67 5.69 0.85
CA GLU A 17 -30.12 5.42 0.94
C GLU A 17 -30.93 6.06 -0.21
N SER A 18 -30.40 7.13 -0.80
CA SER A 18 -30.90 7.72 -2.03
C SER A 18 -29.77 8.40 -2.79
N GLN A 19 -29.96 8.65 -4.09
CA GLN A 19 -29.00 9.41 -4.89
C GLN A 19 -28.71 10.79 -4.27
N SER A 20 -29.74 11.51 -3.82
CA SER A 20 -29.56 12.83 -3.21
C SER A 20 -28.84 12.77 -1.86
N SER A 21 -29.03 11.68 -1.09
CA SER A 21 -28.27 11.45 0.15
C SER A 21 -26.78 11.28 -0.16
N GLY A 22 -26.46 10.46 -1.16
CA GLY A 22 -25.07 10.20 -1.55
C GLY A 22 -24.37 11.47 -2.05
N GLU A 23 -25.06 12.26 -2.89
CA GLU A 23 -24.56 13.55 -3.36
C GLU A 23 -24.35 14.56 -2.22
N MET A 24 -25.31 14.66 -1.29
CA MET A 24 -25.22 15.53 -0.13
C MET A 24 -24.05 15.16 0.78
N VAL A 25 -23.92 13.88 1.14
CA VAL A 25 -22.85 13.40 2.03
C VAL A 25 -21.48 13.58 1.36
N SER A 26 -21.37 13.24 0.08
CA SER A 26 -20.13 13.44 -0.68
C SER A 26 -19.72 14.91 -0.72
N HIS A 27 -20.69 15.82 -0.89
CA HIS A 27 -20.43 17.26 -0.86
C HIS A 27 -19.95 17.73 0.51
N LEU A 28 -20.59 17.28 1.60
CA LEU A 28 -20.18 17.62 2.97
C LEU A 28 -18.77 17.10 3.29
N LEU A 29 -18.44 15.89 2.86
CA LEU A 29 -17.09 15.31 3.01
C LEU A 29 -16.06 16.14 2.23
N PHE A 30 -16.39 16.54 1.01
CA PHE A 30 -15.54 17.42 0.20
C PHE A 30 -15.31 18.78 0.88
N GLU A 31 -16.36 19.42 1.41
CA GLU A 31 -16.23 20.69 2.17
C GLU A 31 -15.40 20.51 3.44
N ALA A 32 -15.43 19.32 4.05
CA ALA A 32 -14.61 18.97 5.21
C ALA A 32 -13.15 18.64 4.87
N GLY A 33 -12.79 18.50 3.58
CA GLY A 33 -11.43 18.22 3.12
C GLY A 33 -11.16 16.77 2.70
N PHE A 34 -12.18 15.91 2.68
CA PHE A 34 -12.07 14.52 2.27
C PHE A 34 -12.25 14.35 0.77
N GLU A 35 -11.49 13.42 0.19
CA GLU A 35 -11.74 12.86 -1.12
C GLU A 35 -12.49 11.53 -0.98
N VAL A 36 -13.65 11.42 -1.63
CA VAL A 36 -14.45 10.19 -1.63
C VAL A 36 -13.97 9.25 -2.73
N LEU A 37 -13.56 8.04 -2.36
CA LEU A 37 -13.07 7.03 -3.29
C LEU A 37 -14.20 6.03 -3.64
N ASN A 38 -14.82 6.20 -4.81
CA ASN A 38 -15.86 5.29 -5.32
C ASN A 38 -15.31 4.46 -6.48
N ASN A 39 -15.02 3.18 -6.24
CA ASN A 39 -14.43 2.25 -7.19
C ASN A 39 -13.20 2.83 -7.92
N GLN A 40 -12.34 3.49 -7.16
CA GLN A 40 -11.15 4.18 -7.69
C GLN A 40 -9.98 4.05 -6.72
N SER A 41 -8.79 4.34 -7.23
CA SER A 41 -7.57 4.27 -6.44
C SER A 41 -6.69 5.50 -6.62
N VAL A 42 -5.94 5.79 -5.57
CA VAL A 42 -4.99 6.90 -5.49
C VAL A 42 -3.68 6.40 -4.92
N LYS A 43 -2.57 7.06 -5.27
CA LYS A 43 -1.26 6.78 -4.67
C LYS A 43 -0.95 7.81 -3.60
N ILE A 44 -0.82 7.36 -2.36
CA ILE A 44 -0.38 8.21 -1.24
C ILE A 44 1.13 8.13 -1.09
N ARG A 45 1.77 9.28 -0.91
CA ARG A 45 3.23 9.42 -0.83
C ARG A 45 3.61 10.22 0.40
N ASN A 46 4.66 9.79 1.11
CA ASN A 46 5.25 10.55 2.20
C ASN A 46 6.69 10.95 1.87
N ARG A 47 6.82 11.92 0.95
CA ARG A 47 8.12 12.38 0.41
C ARG A 47 8.85 11.25 -0.36
N GLY A 48 9.62 11.59 -1.39
CA GLY A 48 10.31 10.59 -2.22
C GLY A 48 9.42 9.85 -3.23
N THR A 49 9.94 8.74 -3.77
CA THR A 49 9.38 8.01 -4.93
C THR A 49 8.56 6.78 -4.57
N GLN A 50 8.58 6.34 -3.31
CA GLN A 50 7.74 5.25 -2.82
C GLN A 50 6.31 5.73 -2.57
N SER A 51 5.34 4.82 -2.69
CA SER A 51 3.92 5.10 -2.47
C SER A 51 3.20 3.89 -1.95
N ILE A 52 2.11 4.12 -1.23
CA ILE A 52 1.08 3.12 -0.95
C ILE A 52 -0.08 3.39 -1.91
N SER A 53 -0.65 2.33 -2.46
CA SER A 53 -1.89 2.40 -3.20
C SER A 53 -3.05 2.37 -2.21
N LEU A 54 -3.95 3.35 -2.28
CA LEU A 54 -5.19 3.36 -1.53
C LEU A 54 -6.34 3.14 -2.52
N VAL A 55 -7.09 2.06 -2.32
CA VAL A 55 -8.23 1.69 -3.17
C VAL A 55 -9.51 1.91 -2.36
N GLY A 56 -10.47 2.63 -2.91
CA GLY A 56 -11.80 2.74 -2.33
C GLY A 56 -12.84 2.05 -3.19
N LEU A 57 -13.64 1.20 -2.57
CA LEU A 57 -14.76 0.51 -3.19
C LEU A 57 -16.08 1.07 -2.65
N GLU A 58 -17.10 1.07 -3.49
CA GLU A 58 -18.46 1.28 -3.00
C GLU A 58 -18.91 0.14 -2.07
N SER A 59 -19.88 0.43 -1.22
CA SER A 59 -20.53 -0.56 -0.35
C SER A 59 -21.33 -1.57 -1.17
N GLU A 60 -21.25 -2.87 -0.84
CA GLU A 60 -22.17 -3.89 -1.39
C GLU A 60 -23.63 -3.59 -1.07
N MET A 61 -23.88 -2.93 0.06
CA MET A 61 -25.20 -2.45 0.42
C MET A 61 -25.46 -1.09 -0.24
N LEU A 62 -26.42 -1.06 -1.16
CA LEU A 62 -26.93 0.14 -1.83
C LEU A 62 -25.91 0.87 -2.74
N GLY A 63 -24.70 0.33 -2.89
CA GLY A 63 -23.75 0.72 -3.92
C GLY A 63 -23.51 -0.40 -4.93
N ASN A 64 -22.47 -0.27 -5.75
CA ASN A 64 -22.07 -1.30 -6.70
C ASN A 64 -20.54 -1.42 -6.73
N PRO A 65 -19.92 -2.22 -5.83
CA PRO A 65 -18.48 -2.38 -5.81
C PRO A 65 -17.97 -2.97 -7.12
N ASP A 66 -16.97 -2.31 -7.68
CA ASP A 66 -16.30 -2.68 -8.93
C ASP A 66 -14.78 -2.77 -8.71
N PRO A 67 -14.29 -3.95 -8.26
CA PRO A 67 -12.85 -4.16 -8.08
C PRO A 67 -12.05 -4.04 -9.38
N GLU A 68 -12.63 -4.37 -10.54
CA GLU A 68 -11.92 -4.27 -11.81
C GLU A 68 -11.58 -2.81 -12.12
N ALA A 69 -12.55 -1.91 -11.97
CA ALA A 69 -12.34 -0.47 -12.11
C ALA A 69 -11.40 0.09 -11.03
N ALA A 70 -11.61 -0.30 -9.76
CA ALA A 70 -10.86 0.26 -8.64
C ALA A 70 -9.36 -0.10 -8.69
N TYR A 71 -9.03 -1.29 -9.20
CA TYR A 71 -7.66 -1.81 -9.29
C TYR A 71 -6.97 -1.58 -10.64
N GLN A 72 -7.66 -1.00 -11.64
CA GLN A 72 -7.16 -0.88 -13.02
C GLN A 72 -5.74 -0.29 -13.15
N ASN A 73 -5.35 0.60 -12.23
CA ASN A 73 -4.06 1.31 -12.26
C ASN A 73 -3.10 0.92 -11.11
N ILE A 74 -3.35 -0.21 -10.46
CA ILE A 74 -2.53 -0.73 -9.37
C ILE A 74 -1.37 -1.53 -9.94
N SER A 75 -0.17 -1.26 -9.42
CA SER A 75 1.02 -2.04 -9.77
C SER A 75 1.02 -3.33 -8.97
N PRO A 76 1.41 -4.49 -9.53
CA PRO A 76 1.55 -5.73 -8.78
C PRO A 76 2.48 -5.61 -7.57
N ASP A 77 3.52 -4.77 -7.68
CA ASP A 77 4.51 -4.56 -6.59
C ASP A 77 4.09 -3.47 -5.57
N SER A 78 2.89 -2.90 -5.70
CA SER A 78 2.41 -1.86 -4.78
C SER A 78 1.89 -2.48 -3.49
N PHE A 79 2.35 -1.97 -2.33
CA PHE A 79 1.61 -2.18 -1.09
C PHE A 79 0.26 -1.46 -1.18
N THR A 80 -0.82 -2.21 -1.07
CA THR A 80 -2.18 -1.77 -1.38
C THR A 80 -3.11 -1.93 -0.18
N ILE A 81 -3.73 -0.81 0.21
CA ILE A 81 -4.75 -0.74 1.24
C ILE A 81 -6.10 -0.53 0.56
N ALA A 82 -7.03 -1.47 0.73
CA ALA A 82 -8.41 -1.35 0.29
C ALA A 82 -9.29 -0.80 1.42
N LEU A 83 -10.22 0.08 1.06
CA LEU A 83 -11.26 0.63 1.92
C LEU A 83 -12.61 0.23 1.35
N CYS A 84 -13.47 -0.36 2.16
CA CYS A 84 -14.86 -0.60 1.81
C CYS A 84 -15.71 -0.59 3.08
N HIS A 85 -16.93 -0.08 3.00
CA HIS A 85 -17.83 -0.12 4.15
C HIS A 85 -18.15 -1.57 4.56
N THR A 86 -18.42 -2.43 3.59
CA THR A 86 -18.88 -3.81 3.77
C THR A 86 -17.70 -4.79 3.84
N PRO A 87 -17.49 -5.50 4.96
CA PRO A 87 -16.30 -6.34 5.15
C PRO A 87 -16.27 -7.61 4.30
N ASP A 88 -17.41 -8.24 4.00
CA ASP A 88 -17.41 -9.49 3.21
C ASP A 88 -17.03 -9.27 1.73
N THR A 89 -16.93 -8.01 1.27
CA THR A 89 -16.36 -7.63 -0.03
C THR A 89 -14.93 -8.12 -0.22
N VAL A 90 -14.19 -8.41 0.87
CA VAL A 90 -12.84 -8.98 0.83
C VAL A 90 -12.74 -10.22 -0.07
N LEU A 91 -13.81 -11.03 -0.14
CA LEU A 91 -13.87 -12.26 -0.92
C LEU A 91 -13.88 -12.03 -2.45
N ARG A 92 -14.07 -10.78 -2.88
CA ARG A 92 -14.10 -10.37 -4.29
C ARG A 92 -12.86 -9.59 -4.71
N LEU A 93 -11.94 -9.33 -3.79
CA LEU A 93 -10.74 -8.54 -4.07
C LEU A 93 -9.63 -9.39 -4.72
N PRO A 94 -8.76 -8.78 -5.55
CA PRO A 94 -7.60 -9.46 -6.08
C PRO A 94 -6.60 -9.75 -4.95
N GLN A 95 -6.47 -11.03 -4.60
CA GLN A 95 -5.65 -11.49 -3.47
C GLN A 95 -4.15 -11.21 -3.68
N ASP A 96 -3.71 -11.22 -4.94
CA ASP A 96 -2.33 -10.95 -5.35
C ASP A 96 -1.98 -9.45 -5.43
N GLN A 97 -2.95 -8.57 -5.21
CA GLN A 97 -2.78 -7.11 -5.34
C GLN A 97 -3.33 -6.33 -4.13
N THR A 98 -3.73 -7.02 -3.07
CA THR A 98 -4.29 -6.40 -1.87
C THR A 98 -3.59 -6.93 -0.64
N ASP A 99 -2.95 -6.06 0.15
CA ASP A 99 -2.26 -6.47 1.38
C ASP A 99 -3.15 -6.30 2.61
N LEU A 100 -3.91 -5.20 2.65
CA LEU A 100 -4.74 -4.81 3.79
C LEU A 100 -6.10 -4.33 3.31
N MET A 101 -7.17 -4.79 3.94
CA MET A 101 -8.50 -4.22 3.77
C MET A 101 -9.01 -3.69 5.11
N LEU A 102 -9.50 -2.45 5.10
CA LEU A 102 -10.14 -1.82 6.26
C LEU A 102 -11.64 -1.67 6.00
N ALA A 103 -12.44 -2.16 6.95
CA ALA A 103 -13.88 -2.18 6.82
C ALA A 103 -14.62 -1.88 8.13
N GLY A 104 -15.95 -1.74 8.03
CA GLY A 104 -16.83 -1.43 9.15
C GLY A 104 -18.17 -2.13 9.02
N HIS A 105 -19.25 -1.34 8.95
CA HIS A 105 -20.65 -1.75 8.73
C HIS A 105 -21.32 -2.53 9.87
N SER A 106 -20.65 -3.52 10.44
CA SER A 106 -21.21 -4.50 11.38
C SER A 106 -21.49 -3.97 12.80
N HIS A 107 -20.92 -2.82 13.18
CA HIS A 107 -20.90 -2.31 14.55
C HIS A 107 -20.37 -3.32 15.60
N GLY A 108 -19.56 -4.30 15.17
CA GLY A 108 -19.14 -5.41 16.03
C GLY A 108 -20.28 -6.36 16.42
N GLY A 109 -21.38 -6.37 15.67
CA GLY A 109 -22.65 -7.03 16.00
C GLY A 109 -23.56 -6.23 16.92
N GLN A 110 -23.11 -5.06 17.42
CA GLN A 110 -23.76 -4.18 18.40
C GLN A 110 -24.05 -4.81 19.78
N ILE A 111 -24.54 -6.05 19.83
CA ILE A 111 -24.67 -6.90 21.01
C ILE A 111 -23.90 -8.20 20.74
N TYR A 112 -22.73 -8.32 21.35
CA TYR A 112 -21.92 -9.53 21.29
C TYR A 112 -21.90 -10.17 22.68
N ILE A 113 -22.16 -11.47 22.79
CA ILE A 113 -22.06 -12.16 24.07
C ILE A 113 -20.84 -13.09 24.01
N PRO A 114 -19.89 -12.98 24.95
CA PRO A 114 -18.75 -13.89 25.01
C PRO A 114 -19.21 -15.36 24.92
N LEU A 115 -18.52 -16.16 24.10
CA LEU A 115 -18.83 -17.57 23.78
C LEU A 115 -20.08 -17.83 22.92
N LEU A 116 -21.07 -16.94 22.92
CA LEU A 116 -22.29 -17.10 22.10
C LEU A 116 -22.26 -16.31 20.78
N GLY A 117 -21.40 -15.29 20.69
CA GLY A 117 -21.30 -14.42 19.53
C GLY A 117 -22.39 -13.36 19.47
N THR A 118 -22.66 -12.85 18.27
CA THR A 118 -23.76 -11.90 18.00
C THR A 118 -25.01 -12.64 17.54
N PHE A 119 -26.19 -12.14 17.92
CA PHE A 119 -27.49 -12.64 17.45
C PHE A 119 -27.91 -12.08 16.10
N TYR A 120 -27.25 -11.00 15.66
CA TYR A 120 -27.52 -10.36 14.39
C TYR A 120 -26.22 -10.15 13.63
N ARG A 121 -26.22 -10.57 12.37
CA ARG A 121 -25.17 -10.25 11.41
C ARG A 121 -25.82 -9.42 10.29
N ALA A 122 -25.20 -8.29 10.00
CA ALA A 122 -25.67 -7.43 8.93
C ALA A 122 -25.32 -8.07 7.58
N ASN A 123 -26.08 -7.73 6.54
CA ASN A 123 -25.78 -8.22 5.20
C ASN A 123 -24.41 -7.69 4.75
N TYR A 124 -23.64 -8.51 4.06
CA TYR A 124 -22.24 -8.26 3.68
C TYR A 124 -21.28 -8.04 4.88
N ALA A 125 -21.68 -8.57 6.03
CA ALA A 125 -20.87 -8.75 7.23
C ALA A 125 -21.35 -10.02 7.98
N GLU A 126 -21.73 -11.06 7.25
CA GLU A 126 -22.16 -12.33 7.79
C GLU A 126 -20.97 -13.21 8.17
N ILE A 127 -19.87 -13.09 7.44
CA ILE A 127 -18.66 -13.89 7.65
C ILE A 127 -17.71 -13.12 8.56
N TYR A 128 -17.37 -11.88 8.20
CA TYR A 128 -16.44 -11.03 8.92
C TYR A 128 -17.16 -9.81 9.51
N TYR A 129 -17.28 -9.75 10.83
CA TYR A 129 -18.12 -8.74 11.50
C TYR A 129 -17.48 -8.07 12.71
N ARG A 130 -16.21 -8.35 13.00
CA ARG A 130 -15.40 -7.67 14.04
C ARG A 130 -13.95 -8.10 13.98
N GLY A 131 -13.04 -7.17 14.27
CA GLY A 131 -11.61 -7.43 14.46
C GLY A 131 -10.90 -7.89 13.20
N LYS A 132 -9.71 -8.47 13.40
CA LYS A 132 -8.79 -8.86 12.33
C LYS A 132 -8.98 -10.29 11.87
N HIS A 133 -8.88 -10.50 10.56
CA HIS A 133 -8.97 -11.79 9.89
C HIS A 133 -7.89 -11.88 8.81
N GLN A 134 -7.24 -13.03 8.71
CA GLN A 134 -6.43 -13.34 7.52
C GLN A 134 -7.35 -14.04 6.52
N VAL A 135 -7.53 -13.44 5.34
CA VAL A 135 -8.34 -13.99 4.25
C VAL A 135 -7.40 -14.19 3.07
N ASP A 136 -6.96 -15.44 2.88
CA ASP A 136 -5.86 -15.78 1.97
C ASP A 136 -4.64 -14.86 2.21
N ASP A 137 -4.28 -14.02 1.25
CA ASP A 137 -3.15 -13.10 1.33
C ASP A 137 -3.54 -11.71 1.90
N ILE A 138 -4.83 -11.44 2.11
CA ILE A 138 -5.34 -10.15 2.59
C ILE A 138 -5.50 -10.17 4.12
N LEU A 139 -4.89 -9.21 4.80
CA LEU A 139 -5.27 -8.88 6.17
C LEU A 139 -6.53 -8.00 6.16
N LEU A 140 -7.65 -8.50 6.67
CA LEU A 140 -8.87 -7.71 6.87
C LEU A 140 -8.94 -7.21 8.32
N ASP A 141 -9.23 -5.92 8.52
CA ASP A 141 -9.59 -5.38 9.83
C ASP A 141 -10.98 -4.73 9.81
N VAL A 142 -11.89 -5.26 10.63
CA VAL A 142 -13.27 -4.80 10.76
C VAL A 142 -13.44 -4.04 12.07
N SER A 143 -13.48 -2.72 11.99
CA SER A 143 -13.72 -1.85 13.15
C SER A 143 -15.17 -1.97 13.65
N ASN A 144 -15.36 -1.90 14.97
CA ASN A 144 -16.69 -1.79 15.56
C ASN A 144 -17.37 -0.43 15.28
N GLY A 145 -16.64 0.54 14.72
CA GLY A 145 -17.12 1.89 14.42
C GLY A 145 -17.56 2.66 15.66
N THR A 146 -18.04 3.90 15.46
CA THR A 146 -18.39 4.81 16.56
C THR A 146 -19.90 4.88 16.84
N GLY A 147 -20.74 4.77 15.80
CA GLY A 147 -22.20 4.96 15.91
C GLY A 147 -23.00 3.69 16.26
N THR A 148 -24.32 3.77 16.27
CA THR A 148 -25.23 2.62 16.46
C THR A 148 -26.24 2.58 15.32
N THR A 149 -26.90 1.45 15.11
CA THR A 149 -28.02 1.36 14.16
C THR A 149 -29.26 0.76 14.82
N ARG A 150 -30.44 1.29 14.46
CA ARG A 150 -31.79 0.95 14.97
C ARG A 150 -32.03 1.18 16.46
N MET A 151 -31.17 0.65 17.33
CA MET A 151 -31.21 0.81 18.78
C MET A 151 -29.90 1.43 19.26
N ASP A 152 -29.99 2.44 20.12
CA ASP A 152 -28.84 3.10 20.74
C ASP A 152 -28.33 2.29 21.94
N VAL A 153 -27.85 1.08 21.67
CA VAL A 153 -27.34 0.15 22.68
C VAL A 153 -26.11 -0.55 22.13
N ARG A 154 -25.06 -0.65 22.94
CA ARG A 154 -23.90 -1.51 22.67
C ARG A 154 -23.61 -2.40 23.88
N LEU A 155 -23.36 -3.68 23.66
CA LEU A 155 -22.96 -4.62 24.71
C LEU A 155 -21.82 -5.52 24.22
N PHE A 156 -20.67 -5.46 24.91
CA PHE A 156 -19.38 -6.08 24.52
C PHE A 156 -18.93 -5.84 23.05
N SER A 157 -19.42 -4.74 22.46
CA SER A 157 -19.00 -4.20 21.17
C SER A 157 -18.75 -2.70 21.35
N PRO A 158 -17.68 -2.31 22.06
CA PRO A 158 -17.39 -0.90 22.36
C PRO A 158 -17.20 -0.10 21.07
N ALA A 159 -17.53 1.20 21.12
CA ALA A 159 -17.20 2.12 20.05
C ALA A 159 -15.68 2.17 19.82
N GLU A 160 -15.25 2.22 18.56
CA GLU A 160 -13.87 2.00 18.18
C GLU A 160 -13.44 2.95 17.05
N ILE A 161 -12.22 3.48 17.19
CA ILE A 161 -11.45 4.15 16.14
C ILE A 161 -10.09 3.46 16.12
N VAL A 162 -9.73 2.83 15.00
CA VAL A 162 -8.45 2.15 14.83
C VAL A 162 -7.45 3.11 14.20
N VAL A 163 -6.27 3.21 14.81
CA VAL A 163 -5.18 4.08 14.33
C VAL A 163 -4.02 3.22 13.88
N TYR A 164 -3.75 3.27 12.57
CA TYR A 164 -2.57 2.66 11.97
C TYR A 164 -1.44 3.69 11.88
N ARG A 165 -0.26 3.32 12.37
CA ARG A 165 0.98 4.08 12.17
C ARG A 165 1.84 3.33 11.18
N LEU A 166 2.10 3.95 10.04
CA LEU A 166 3.03 3.44 9.05
C LEU A 166 4.42 3.95 9.39
N GLU A 167 5.39 3.04 9.41
CA GLU A 167 6.79 3.34 9.67
C GLU A 167 7.60 3.05 8.42
N HIS A 168 8.38 4.03 8.00
CA HIS A 168 9.37 3.83 6.94
C HIS A 168 10.67 3.38 7.61
N THR A 169 11.18 2.24 7.19
CA THR A 169 12.54 1.82 7.54
C THR A 169 13.40 2.11 6.31
N GLU A 170 14.43 2.94 6.45
CA GLU A 170 15.38 3.10 5.35
C GLU A 170 16.02 1.73 5.04
N PRO A 171 16.22 1.40 3.75
CA PRO A 171 17.01 0.23 3.40
C PRO A 171 18.37 0.34 4.09
N ALA A 172 18.86 -0.76 4.67
CA ALA A 172 20.23 -0.78 5.18
C ALA A 172 21.18 -0.36 4.05
N PRO A 173 22.18 0.50 4.32
CA PRO A 173 23.14 0.89 3.29
C PRO A 173 23.77 -0.37 2.71
N GLU A 174 23.75 -0.50 1.39
CA GLU A 174 24.46 -1.57 0.69
C GLU A 174 25.92 -1.50 1.13
N THR A 175 26.38 -2.52 1.85
CA THR A 175 27.80 -2.68 2.12
C THR A 175 28.42 -3.05 0.79
N ASP A 176 29.15 -2.12 0.17
CA ASP A 176 30.03 -2.41 -0.96
C ASP A 176 30.98 -3.54 -0.55
N SER A 177 30.61 -4.77 -0.90
CA SER A 177 31.53 -5.90 -0.85
C SER A 177 32.51 -5.69 -2.00
N VAL A 178 33.63 -5.05 -1.68
CA VAL A 178 34.82 -5.03 -2.54
C VAL A 178 35.12 -6.49 -2.92
N PRO A 179 35.21 -6.84 -4.21
CA PRO A 179 35.62 -8.19 -4.60
C PRO A 179 37.02 -8.44 -4.05
N ASP A 180 37.15 -9.51 -3.26
CA ASP A 180 38.43 -10.01 -2.76
C ASP A 180 39.25 -10.43 -3.99
N ASN A 181 40.24 -9.63 -4.37
CA ASN A 181 41.14 -9.92 -5.48
C ASN A 181 42.31 -10.74 -4.93
N PRO A 182 42.41 -12.05 -5.23
CA PRO A 182 43.51 -12.83 -4.71
C PRO A 182 44.76 -12.54 -5.53
N ASP A 183 45.76 -12.03 -4.82
CA ASP A 183 47.16 -12.42 -5.00
C ASP A 183 47.93 -11.80 -6.19
N GLN A 184 48.58 -10.66 -5.92
CA GLN A 184 49.92 -10.40 -6.43
C GLN A 184 50.91 -10.48 -5.25
N SER A 185 51.56 -11.62 -5.13
CA SER A 185 52.87 -11.84 -4.49
C SER A 185 53.73 -12.53 -5.57
N ASP A 186 55.01 -12.29 -5.78
CA ASP A 186 56.12 -11.76 -5.01
C ASP A 186 57.21 -11.48 -6.07
N GLY A 187 57.80 -10.28 -6.04
CA GLY A 187 59.02 -9.98 -6.78
C GLY A 187 60.22 -9.93 -5.84
N SER A 188 61.05 -10.98 -5.86
CA SER A 188 62.37 -10.99 -5.24
C SER A 188 63.47 -10.79 -6.30
N ASN A 189 64.30 -9.76 -6.06
CA ASN A 189 65.51 -9.40 -6.78
C ASN A 189 66.49 -10.56 -7.02
N GLU A 190 67.10 -10.61 -8.20
CA GLU A 190 68.52 -10.96 -8.33
C GLU A 190 69.22 -9.96 -9.27
N ALA A 191 70.33 -9.39 -8.76
CA ALA A 191 71.28 -8.60 -9.52
C ALA A 191 72.30 -9.55 -10.17
N GLY A 192 72.53 -9.40 -11.47
CA GLY A 192 73.54 -10.14 -12.23
C GLY A 192 73.99 -9.32 -13.43
N THR A 193 75.30 -9.17 -13.55
CA THR A 193 76.09 -8.27 -14.39
C THR A 193 76.09 -8.59 -15.89
N ASP A 194 76.43 -7.53 -16.63
CA ASP A 194 77.30 -7.50 -17.82
C ASP A 194 76.73 -7.53 -19.25
N GLU A 195 77.33 -6.63 -20.04
CA GLU A 195 77.49 -6.56 -21.50
C GLU A 195 76.42 -5.85 -22.37
N ASN A 196 76.75 -4.59 -22.71
CA ASN A 196 76.58 -4.00 -24.05
C ASN A 196 77.50 -4.74 -25.05
N PRO A 197 77.25 -4.78 -26.38
CA PRO A 197 77.00 -3.57 -27.18
C PRO A 197 76.13 -3.74 -28.46
N ASP A 198 75.97 -2.61 -29.18
CA ASP A 198 75.68 -2.51 -30.63
C ASP A 198 74.22 -2.81 -31.05
N GLY A 199 73.52 -2.01 -31.85
CA GLY A 199 73.88 -0.88 -32.67
C GLY A 199 72.64 -0.43 -33.46
N SER A 200 72.85 0.61 -34.26
CA SER A 200 72.07 0.99 -35.46
C SER A 200 70.59 1.41 -35.31
N ASP A 201 70.43 2.72 -35.54
CA ASP A 201 69.57 3.31 -36.58
C ASP A 201 68.30 4.07 -36.19
N VAL A 202 68.27 5.24 -36.84
CA VAL A 202 67.43 6.44 -36.72
C VAL A 202 66.39 6.38 -37.88
N PRO A 203 65.56 7.41 -38.12
CA PRO A 203 64.18 7.65 -37.65
C PRO A 203 63.14 7.59 -38.81
N GLN A 204 62.01 8.29 -38.63
CA GLN A 204 60.98 8.75 -39.62
C GLN A 204 59.69 7.91 -39.59
N ASP A 205 58.47 8.47 -39.69
CA ASP A 205 57.97 9.83 -39.86
C ASP A 205 56.48 9.82 -39.42
N GLN A 206 55.97 10.98 -38.97
CA GLN A 206 54.55 11.31 -38.78
C GLN A 206 53.87 11.67 -40.14
N PRO A 207 52.61 12.18 -40.26
CA PRO A 207 51.38 12.16 -39.42
C PRO A 207 50.06 11.88 -40.22
N ALA A 208 48.92 11.99 -39.51
CA ALA A 208 47.57 12.43 -39.97
C ALA A 208 46.79 11.45 -40.89
N ASP A 209 45.45 11.37 -40.95
CA ASP A 209 44.38 12.31 -40.61
C ASP A 209 43.07 11.51 -40.36
N ASN A 210 42.13 12.15 -39.68
CA ASN A 210 40.74 11.73 -39.35
C ASN A 210 39.79 11.93 -40.58
N PRO A 211 38.43 11.94 -40.52
CA PRO A 211 37.38 11.09 -39.90
C PRO A 211 36.27 10.63 -40.91
N GLU A 212 35.17 10.06 -40.34
CA GLU A 212 33.76 10.02 -40.80
C GLU A 212 33.27 8.87 -41.73
N GLU A 213 32.43 7.99 -41.16
CA GLU A 213 30.99 7.85 -41.48
C GLU A 213 30.22 7.27 -40.27
#